data_AF-A0A0H1B1Z5-F1
#
_entry.id   AF-A0A0H1B1Z5-F1
#
_cell.length_a   1.000
_cell.length_b   1.000
_cell.length_c   1.000
_cell.angle_alpha   90.00
_cell.angle_beta   90.00
_cell.angle_gamma   90.00
#
_symmetry.space_group_name_H-M   'P 1'
#
loop_
_entity.id
_entity.type
_entity.pdbx_description
1 polymer ?
#
loop_
_entity_poly.entity_id
_entity_poly.type
_entity_poly.pdbx_seq_one_letter_code
_entity_poly.pdbx_strand_id
1 'polypeptide(L)'
;MFPARRAAVPARALLRRQQPRRLASSASHHAEPVNETFGPGFYIFLASVPIGLALYNYSTSDPNRKPWMTRLIENYFPKESMWEQRNALHTAAIERAAADRHLFHSQSASLNLELRFPEAFNTGACMNVPAGNAHADLSAVVAHYQAKNKKIEEERVARMKDGKVVSIYEDGRYF
;
A
#
# COMPACT_ATOMS: atom_id res chain seq x y z
N MET A 1 -22.10 -3.63 -14.92
CA MET A 1 -22.91 -2.81 -15.85
C MET A 1 -22.02 -1.69 -16.38
N PHE A 2 -21.73 -1.65 -17.68
CA PHE A 2 -20.91 -0.62 -18.32
C PHE A 2 -21.80 0.25 -19.22
N PRO A 3 -21.79 1.59 -19.14
CA PRO A 3 -22.56 2.40 -20.07
C PRO A 3 -21.83 2.47 -21.43
N ALA A 4 -22.43 1.86 -22.45
CA ALA A 4 -22.01 2.02 -23.83
C ALA A 4 -22.39 3.42 -24.33
N ARG A 5 -21.39 4.30 -24.52
CA ARG A 5 -21.59 5.57 -25.21
C ARG A 5 -21.70 5.32 -26.72
N ARG A 6 -22.88 5.45 -27.29
CA ARG A 6 -23.07 5.55 -28.75
C ARG A 6 -22.62 6.93 -29.21
N ALA A 7 -21.53 7.01 -29.96
CA ALA A 7 -21.14 8.21 -30.68
C ALA A 7 -21.90 8.24 -32.01
N ALA A 8 -22.79 9.22 -32.20
CA ALA A 8 -23.39 9.52 -33.48
C ALA A 8 -22.43 10.39 -34.31
N VAL A 9 -22.03 9.91 -35.48
CA VAL A 9 -21.18 10.67 -36.42
C VAL A 9 -21.99 11.87 -36.95
N PRO A 10 -21.48 13.10 -36.91
CA PRO A 10 -22.23 14.27 -37.39
C PRO A 10 -22.33 14.21 -38.92
N ALA A 11 -23.55 14.03 -39.44
CA ALA A 11 -23.87 14.02 -40.87
C ALA A 11 -23.45 15.31 -41.62
N ARG A 12 -23.08 16.38 -40.89
CA ARG A 12 -22.58 17.65 -41.45
C ARG A 12 -21.24 17.54 -42.19
N ALA A 13 -20.47 16.47 -42.00
CA ALA A 13 -19.21 16.30 -42.72
C ALA A 13 -19.37 15.89 -44.20
N LEU A 14 -20.51 15.29 -44.59
CA LEU A 14 -20.71 14.75 -45.94
C LEU A 14 -21.13 15.81 -46.97
N LEU A 15 -21.60 16.98 -46.55
CA LEU A 15 -22.09 18.03 -47.47
C LEU A 15 -20.99 18.98 -47.97
N ARG A 16 -19.75 18.88 -47.46
CA ARG A 16 -18.68 19.84 -47.80
C ARG A 16 -17.89 19.47 -49.07
N ARG A 17 -18.21 18.34 -49.72
CA ARG A 17 -17.46 17.80 -50.88
C ARG A 17 -18.18 17.91 -52.24
N GLN A 18 -19.21 18.74 -52.36
CA GLN A 18 -19.77 19.08 -53.67
C GLN A 18 -19.43 20.54 -54.03
N GLN A 19 -18.25 20.74 -54.60
CA GLN A 19 -18.01 21.92 -55.41
C GLN A 19 -18.43 21.61 -56.86
N PRO A 20 -19.20 22.48 -57.53
CA PRO A 20 -19.56 22.29 -58.92
C PRO A 20 -18.33 22.46 -59.82
N ARG A 21 -17.95 21.41 -60.56
CA ARG A 21 -16.96 21.52 -61.63
C ARG A 21 -17.54 22.37 -62.75
N ARG A 22 -17.08 23.61 -62.88
CA ARG A 22 -17.29 24.39 -64.10
C ARG A 22 -16.21 23.98 -65.11
N LEU A 23 -16.65 23.40 -66.23
CA LEU A 23 -15.83 23.27 -67.43
C LEU A 23 -15.65 24.67 -68.02
N ALA A 24 -14.47 25.26 -67.81
CA ALA A 24 -14.06 26.48 -68.48
C ALA A 24 -12.96 26.11 -69.50
N SER A 25 -13.30 26.22 -70.78
CA SER A 25 -12.33 26.16 -71.88
C SER A 25 -11.64 27.52 -72.07
N SER A 26 -10.33 27.45 -72.39
CA SER A 26 -9.41 28.48 -72.89
C SER A 26 -9.08 29.70 -72.02
N ALA A 27 -7.83 29.77 -71.54
CA ALA A 27 -6.91 30.90 -71.74
C ALA A 27 -5.56 30.63 -71.06
N SER A 28 -4.48 30.70 -71.86
CA SER A 28 -3.09 30.55 -71.46
C SER A 28 -2.64 31.70 -70.55
N HIS A 29 -2.50 31.44 -69.25
CA HIS A 29 -1.74 32.28 -68.34
C HIS A 29 -0.83 31.38 -67.50
N HIS A 30 0.45 31.73 -67.44
CA HIS A 30 1.53 30.98 -66.79
C HIS A 30 1.09 30.41 -65.44
N ALA A 31 0.86 29.09 -65.41
CA ALA A 31 0.64 28.37 -64.18
C ALA A 31 1.94 28.41 -63.38
N GLU A 32 1.90 29.11 -62.25
CA GLU A 32 2.89 28.97 -61.19
C GLU A 32 3.08 27.46 -60.92
N PRO A 33 4.32 26.94 -60.77
CA PRO A 33 4.53 25.51 -60.58
C PRO A 33 3.78 25.07 -59.32
N VAL A 34 2.69 24.34 -59.52
CA VAL A 34 1.92 23.76 -58.43
C VAL A 34 2.81 22.70 -57.82
N ASN A 35 3.31 22.96 -56.62
CA ASN A 35 4.07 21.99 -55.83
C ASN A 35 3.10 20.86 -55.45
N GLU A 36 2.98 19.83 -56.30
CA GLU A 36 2.21 18.63 -56.00
C GLU A 36 2.84 17.92 -54.81
N THR A 37 2.22 18.05 -53.64
CA THR A 37 2.66 17.32 -52.45
C THR A 37 2.31 15.85 -52.61
N PHE A 38 3.22 14.97 -52.19
CA PHE A 38 2.95 13.54 -52.22
C PHE A 38 1.66 13.21 -51.47
N GLY A 39 0.84 12.33 -52.04
CA GLY A 39 -0.42 11.92 -51.42
C GLY A 39 -0.20 11.25 -50.04
N PRO A 40 -1.23 11.20 -49.18
CA PRO A 40 -1.11 10.63 -47.83
C PRO A 40 -0.61 9.18 -47.81
N GLY A 41 -0.90 8.40 -48.86
CA GLY A 41 -0.40 7.02 -48.99
C GLY A 41 1.13 6.92 -49.09
N PHE A 42 1.79 7.91 -49.66
CA PHE A 42 3.26 7.95 -49.75
C PHE A 42 3.90 8.08 -48.36
N TYR A 43 3.34 8.95 -47.50
CA TYR A 43 3.81 9.09 -46.12
C TYR A 43 3.51 7.86 -45.27
N ILE A 44 2.37 7.19 -45.50
CA ILE A 44 2.05 5.92 -44.84
C ILE A 44 3.07 4.84 -45.23
N PHE A 45 3.46 4.77 -46.49
CA PHE A 45 4.48 3.83 -46.96
C PHE A 45 5.87 4.16 -46.39
N LEU A 46 6.26 5.44 -46.38
CA LEU A 46 7.50 5.87 -45.72
C LEU A 46 7.51 5.56 -44.22
N ALA A 47 6.37 5.66 -43.56
CA ALA A 47 6.23 5.30 -42.15
C ALA A 47 6.21 3.78 -41.93
N SER A 48 5.72 2.98 -42.89
CA SER A 48 5.61 1.53 -42.72
C SER A 48 6.97 0.83 -42.72
N VAL A 49 7.97 1.36 -43.43
CA VAL A 49 9.33 0.81 -43.49
C VAL A 49 10.02 0.78 -42.10
N PRO A 50 10.17 1.90 -41.37
CA PRO A 50 10.77 1.87 -40.04
C PRO A 50 9.92 1.10 -39.03
N ILE A 51 8.58 1.15 -39.14
CA ILE A 51 7.67 0.36 -38.29
C ILE A 51 7.87 -1.14 -38.51
N GLY A 52 8.00 -1.59 -39.76
CA GLY A 52 8.26 -2.98 -40.12
C GLY A 52 9.62 -3.47 -39.61
N LEU A 53 10.66 -2.64 -39.72
CA LEU A 53 11.98 -2.94 -39.16
C LEU A 53 11.95 -3.01 -37.63
N ALA A 54 11.22 -2.11 -36.96
CA ALA A 54 11.05 -2.14 -35.51
C ALA A 54 10.33 -3.42 -35.07
N LEU A 55 9.26 -3.82 -35.77
CA LEU A 55 8.55 -5.08 -35.53
C LEU A 55 9.43 -6.31 -35.81
N TYR A 56 10.26 -6.29 -36.84
CA TYR A 56 11.17 -7.39 -37.18
C TYR A 56 12.26 -7.57 -36.10
N ASN A 57 12.88 -6.47 -35.65
CA ASN A 57 13.83 -6.47 -34.55
C ASN A 57 13.19 -6.87 -33.22
N TYR A 58 11.90 -6.55 -33.02
CA TYR A 58 11.14 -7.00 -31.87
C TYR A 58 10.80 -8.50 -31.92
N SER A 59 10.46 -9.01 -33.11
CA SER A 59 10.05 -10.40 -33.36
C SER A 59 11.22 -11.39 -33.32
N THR A 60 12.42 -10.94 -33.69
CA THR A 60 13.62 -11.79 -33.68
C THR A 60 14.02 -12.09 -32.24
N SER A 61 13.55 -13.24 -31.74
CA SER A 61 13.94 -13.77 -30.44
C SER A 61 15.27 -14.52 -30.60
N ASP A 62 16.37 -13.89 -30.19
CA ASP A 62 17.64 -14.59 -30.03
C ASP A 62 17.50 -15.58 -28.85
N PRO A 63 17.71 -16.90 -29.04
CA PRO A 63 17.57 -17.87 -27.95
C PRO A 63 18.48 -17.58 -26.75
N ASN A 64 19.55 -16.81 -26.95
CA ASN A 64 20.48 -16.44 -25.89
C ASN A 64 20.21 -15.07 -25.25
N ARG A 65 19.29 -14.25 -25.77
CA ARG A 65 19.02 -12.90 -25.26
C ARG A 65 17.53 -12.58 -25.23
N LYS A 66 17.03 -12.28 -24.03
CA LYS A 66 15.68 -11.74 -23.84
C LYS A 66 15.49 -10.41 -24.59
N PRO A 67 14.29 -10.15 -25.16
CA PRO A 67 13.98 -8.88 -25.81
C PRO A 67 14.20 -7.68 -24.89
N TRP A 68 14.54 -6.53 -25.48
CA TRP A 68 14.84 -5.30 -24.74
C TRP A 68 13.68 -4.86 -23.82
N MET A 69 12.43 -4.99 -24.28
CA MET A 69 11.24 -4.66 -23.50
C MET A 69 11.10 -5.56 -22.27
N THR A 70 11.30 -6.87 -22.43
CA THR A 70 11.29 -7.84 -21.32
C THR A 70 12.36 -7.51 -20.29
N ARG A 71 13.55 -7.10 -20.73
CA ARG A 71 14.63 -6.65 -19.84
C ARG A 71 14.26 -5.37 -19.07
N LEU A 72 13.61 -4.40 -19.72
CA LEU A 72 13.12 -3.20 -19.04
C LEU A 72 12.06 -3.57 -18.00
N ILE A 73 11.10 -4.43 -18.35
CA ILE A 73 10.10 -4.92 -17.41
C ILE A 73 10.78 -5.61 -16.22
N GLU A 74 11.71 -6.53 -16.45
CA GLU A 74 12.44 -7.23 -15.38
C GLU A 74 13.26 -6.29 -14.48
N ASN A 75 13.73 -5.15 -14.99
CA ASN A 75 14.45 -4.16 -14.19
C ASN A 75 13.51 -3.32 -13.29
N TYR A 76 12.28 -3.06 -13.75
CA TYR A 76 11.32 -2.25 -13.00
C TYR A 76 10.43 -3.06 -12.07
N PHE A 77 10.16 -4.32 -12.40
CA PHE A 77 9.28 -5.18 -11.62
C PHE A 77 10.09 -6.11 -10.71
N PRO A 78 9.73 -6.23 -9.42
CA PRO A 78 10.39 -7.17 -8.52
C PRO A 78 10.21 -8.60 -9.01
N LYS A 79 11.29 -9.40 -8.89
CA LYS A 79 11.33 -10.81 -9.29
C LYS A 79 10.26 -11.61 -8.55
N GLU A 80 9.70 -12.61 -9.22
CA GLU A 80 8.68 -13.52 -8.67
C GLU A 80 9.11 -14.17 -7.35
N SER A 81 10.37 -14.60 -7.24
CA SER A 81 10.96 -15.11 -5.99
C SER A 81 10.81 -14.19 -4.78
N MET A 82 10.81 -12.86 -4.96
CA MET A 82 10.60 -11.91 -3.86
C MET A 82 9.15 -11.92 -3.39
N TRP A 83 8.20 -12.07 -4.30
CA TRP A 83 6.78 -12.22 -3.96
C TRP A 83 6.52 -13.53 -3.22
N GLU A 84 7.13 -14.63 -3.68
CA GLU A 84 7.05 -15.93 -3.01
C GLU A 84 7.59 -15.86 -1.57
N GLN A 85 8.77 -15.26 -1.36
CA GLN A 85 9.35 -15.09 -0.03
C GLN A 85 8.46 -14.24 0.90
N ARG A 86 7.90 -13.13 0.38
CA ARG A 86 7.00 -12.27 1.16
C ARG A 86 5.71 -13.01 1.52
N ASN A 87 5.14 -13.75 0.58
CA ASN A 87 3.94 -14.54 0.81
C ASN A 87 4.21 -15.63 1.85
N ALA A 88 5.35 -16.33 1.78
CA ALA A 88 5.75 -17.32 2.76
C ALA A 88 5.88 -16.71 4.17
N LEU A 89 6.50 -15.54 4.30
CA LEU A 89 6.62 -14.83 5.58
C LEU A 89 5.24 -14.44 6.12
N HIS A 90 4.36 -13.89 5.28
CA HIS A 90 3.01 -13.53 5.67
C HIS A 90 2.19 -14.74 6.15
N THR A 91 2.27 -15.86 5.45
CA THR A 91 1.59 -17.10 5.84
C THR A 91 2.11 -17.60 7.19
N ALA A 92 3.44 -17.64 7.39
CA ALA A 92 4.03 -18.06 8.65
C ALA A 92 3.64 -17.14 9.82
N ALA A 93 3.56 -15.83 9.60
CA ALA A 93 3.11 -14.88 10.61
C ALA A 93 1.64 -15.08 10.99
N ILE A 94 0.77 -15.34 10.01
CA ILE A 94 -0.64 -15.62 10.23
C ILE A 94 -0.82 -16.94 10.98
N GLU A 95 -0.10 -17.98 10.61
CA GLU A 95 -0.13 -19.28 11.29
C GLU A 95 0.28 -19.15 12.76
N ARG A 96 1.34 -18.39 13.03
CA ARG A 96 1.78 -18.12 14.40
C ARG A 96 0.73 -17.33 15.19
N ALA A 97 0.17 -16.28 14.61
CA ALA A 97 -0.89 -15.49 15.25
C ALA A 97 -2.15 -16.32 15.51
N ALA A 98 -2.50 -17.25 14.61
CA ALA A 98 -3.60 -18.18 14.80
C ALA A 98 -3.31 -19.18 15.93
N ALA A 99 -2.09 -19.70 16.01
CA ALA A 99 -1.66 -20.57 17.11
C ALA A 99 -1.74 -19.84 18.46
N ASP A 100 -1.22 -18.62 18.53
CA ASP A 100 -1.28 -17.78 19.74
C ASP A 100 -2.74 -17.46 20.12
N ARG A 101 -3.59 -17.12 19.14
CA ARG A 101 -5.02 -16.90 19.39
C ARG A 101 -5.71 -18.14 19.92
N HIS A 102 -5.32 -19.34 19.46
CA HIS A 102 -5.88 -20.59 19.96
C HIS A 102 -5.50 -20.83 21.42
N LEU A 103 -4.27 -20.50 21.83
CA LEU A 103 -3.84 -20.58 23.24
C LEU A 103 -4.68 -19.69 24.16
N PHE A 104 -5.08 -18.50 23.70
CA PHE A 104 -5.85 -17.54 24.49
C PHE A 104 -7.35 -17.56 24.20
N HIS A 105 -7.85 -18.51 23.40
CA HIS A 105 -9.25 -18.52 22.96
C HIS A 105 -10.23 -18.66 24.14
N SER A 106 -9.85 -19.39 25.18
CA SER A 106 -10.65 -19.58 26.40
C SER A 106 -10.36 -18.56 27.50
N GLN A 107 -9.39 -17.67 27.31
CA GLN A 107 -9.04 -16.68 28.33
C GLN A 107 -10.03 -15.50 28.27
N SER A 108 -10.64 -15.17 29.40
CA SER A 108 -11.44 -13.95 29.49
C SER A 108 -10.53 -12.73 29.31
N ALA A 109 -11.02 -11.73 28.57
CA ALA A 109 -10.31 -10.46 28.44
C ALA A 109 -9.96 -9.91 29.83
N SER A 110 -8.71 -9.50 30.03
CA SER A 110 -8.31 -8.89 31.29
C SER A 110 -9.13 -7.62 31.50
N LEU A 111 -9.89 -7.56 32.60
CA LEU A 111 -10.61 -6.35 33.02
C LEU A 111 -9.67 -5.23 33.50
N ASN A 112 -8.36 -5.46 33.45
CA ASN A 112 -7.36 -4.45 33.78
C ASN A 112 -7.33 -3.39 32.67
N LEU A 113 -8.12 -2.32 32.83
CA LEU A 113 -7.97 -1.11 32.03
C LEU A 113 -6.71 -0.38 32.48
N GLU A 114 -5.72 -0.29 31.59
CA GLU A 114 -4.59 0.60 31.79
C GLU A 114 -5.06 2.05 31.57
N LEU A 115 -5.10 2.83 32.65
CA LEU A 115 -5.50 4.23 32.59
C LEU A 115 -4.32 5.07 32.10
N ARG A 116 -4.49 5.73 30.95
CA ARG A 116 -3.49 6.65 30.39
C ARG A 116 -3.22 7.87 31.28
N PHE A 117 -4.15 8.22 32.16
CA PHE A 117 -4.03 9.35 33.09
C PHE A 117 -4.45 8.93 34.51
N PRO A 118 -3.52 8.38 35.31
CA PRO A 118 -3.83 7.92 36.66
C PRO A 118 -4.13 9.08 37.64
N GLU A 119 -3.68 10.30 37.32
CA GLU A 119 -3.95 11.49 38.12
C GLU A 119 -5.42 11.93 38.10
N ALA A 120 -6.24 11.35 37.21
CA ALA A 120 -7.69 11.59 37.15
C ALA A 120 -8.39 11.34 38.50
N PHE A 121 -7.89 10.40 39.30
CA PHE A 121 -8.47 10.12 40.62
C PHE A 121 -8.23 11.23 41.64
N ASN A 122 -7.21 12.06 41.42
CA ASN A 122 -6.88 13.21 42.27
C ASN A 122 -7.57 14.49 41.78
N THR A 123 -8.13 14.50 40.57
CA THR A 123 -8.88 15.66 40.05
C THR A 123 -10.35 15.56 40.45
N GLY A 124 -10.76 16.33 41.45
CA GLY A 124 -12.17 16.47 41.86
C GLY A 124 -12.95 17.51 41.04
N ALA A 125 -14.27 17.55 41.22
CA ALA A 125 -15.10 18.61 40.65
C ALA A 125 -14.71 19.98 41.26
N CYS A 126 -14.60 21.01 40.43
CA CYS A 126 -14.16 22.35 40.87
C CYS A 126 -15.20 23.14 41.67
N MET A 127 -16.46 22.68 41.74
CA MET A 127 -17.56 23.39 42.37
C MET A 127 -18.30 22.48 43.36
N ASN A 128 -18.69 23.07 44.49
CA ASN A 128 -19.57 22.45 45.50
C ASN A 128 -19.01 21.18 46.19
N VAL A 129 -17.71 21.17 46.49
CA VAL A 129 -17.09 20.08 47.26
C VAL A 129 -16.94 20.49 48.73
N PRO A 130 -17.54 19.75 49.69
CA PRO A 130 -17.37 20.03 51.11
C PRO A 130 -15.90 19.82 51.53
N ALA A 131 -15.46 20.60 52.52
CA ALA A 131 -14.09 20.52 53.04
C ALA A 131 -13.75 19.08 53.46
N GLY A 132 -12.67 18.53 52.90
CA GLY A 132 -12.23 17.14 53.13
C GLY A 132 -12.61 16.14 52.02
N ASN A 133 -13.48 16.49 51.08
CA ASN A 133 -14.00 15.54 50.06
C ASN A 133 -13.52 15.86 48.63
N ALA A 134 -12.36 16.51 48.48
CA ALA A 134 -11.80 16.91 47.18
C ALA A 134 -11.43 15.74 46.26
N HIS A 135 -11.30 14.53 46.79
CA HIS A 135 -10.77 13.37 46.09
C HIS A 135 -11.61 12.12 46.36
N ALA A 136 -11.59 11.15 45.44
CA ALA A 136 -12.14 9.84 45.70
C ALA A 136 -11.31 9.14 46.81
N ASP A 137 -11.98 8.46 47.75
CA ASP A 137 -11.27 7.62 48.72
C ASP A 137 -10.67 6.40 48.02
N LEU A 138 -9.34 6.39 47.89
CA LEU A 138 -8.57 5.30 47.27
C LEU A 138 -8.00 4.31 48.30
N SER A 139 -8.34 4.44 49.59
CA SER A 139 -7.76 3.62 50.66
C SER A 139 -7.89 2.11 50.40
N ALA A 140 -9.04 1.66 49.91
CA ALA A 140 -9.29 0.26 49.57
C ALA A 140 -8.43 -0.22 48.38
N VAL A 141 -8.25 0.63 47.36
CA VAL A 141 -7.41 0.33 46.19
C VAL A 141 -5.94 0.24 46.62
N VAL A 142 -5.48 1.20 47.43
CA VAL A 142 -4.13 1.19 48.01
C VAL A 142 -3.89 -0.07 48.83
N ALA A 143 -4.82 -0.43 49.72
CA ALA A 143 -4.72 -1.64 50.54
C ALA A 143 -4.64 -2.92 49.68
N HIS A 144 -5.45 -3.01 48.63
CA HIS A 144 -5.42 -4.13 47.68
C HIS A 144 -4.04 -4.26 47.01
N TYR A 145 -3.49 -3.18 46.45
CA TYR A 145 -2.19 -3.21 45.79
C TYR A 145 -1.04 -3.44 46.77
N GLN A 146 -1.10 -2.90 47.99
CA GLN A 146 -0.12 -3.20 49.03
C GLN A 146 -0.14 -4.70 49.39
N ALA A 147 -1.32 -5.30 49.55
CA ALA A 147 -1.44 -6.73 49.80
C ALA A 147 -0.91 -7.58 48.63
N LYS A 148 -1.22 -7.18 47.39
CA LYS A 148 -0.71 -7.82 46.18
C LYS A 148 0.83 -7.76 46.10
N ASN A 149 1.42 -6.60 46.36
CA ASN A 149 2.87 -6.42 46.32
C ASN A 149 3.57 -7.23 47.41
N LYS A 150 3.00 -7.29 48.63
CA LYS A 150 3.51 -8.16 49.70
C LYS A 150 3.57 -9.63 49.27
N LYS A 151 2.49 -10.15 48.67
CA LYS A 151 2.46 -11.52 48.15
C LYS A 151 3.51 -11.78 47.07
N ILE A 152 3.67 -10.85 46.13
CA ILE A 152 4.68 -10.96 45.05
C ILE A 152 6.10 -10.99 45.64
N GLU A 153 6.38 -10.15 46.64
CA GLU A 153 7.67 -10.15 47.34
C GLU A 153 7.91 -11.44 48.14
N GLU A 154 6.89 -11.94 48.85
CA GLU A 154 6.96 -13.22 49.55
C GLU A 154 7.27 -14.38 48.58
N GLU A 155 6.58 -14.43 47.44
CA GLU A 155 6.86 -15.41 46.37
C GLU A 155 8.26 -15.24 45.78
N ARG A 156 8.70 -13.99 45.54
CA ARG A 156 10.05 -13.71 45.04
C ARG A 156 11.11 -14.20 46.02
N VAL A 157 10.93 -13.94 47.32
CA VAL A 157 11.82 -14.41 48.39
C VAL A 157 11.80 -15.93 48.48
N ALA A 158 10.65 -16.59 48.36
CA ALA A 158 10.55 -18.05 48.35
C ALA A 158 11.34 -18.65 47.17
N ARG A 159 11.20 -18.10 45.96
CA ARG A 159 11.97 -18.55 44.78
C ARG A 159 13.47 -18.39 44.95
N MET A 160 13.92 -17.34 45.64
CA MET A 160 15.34 -17.12 45.93
C MET A 160 15.85 -18.11 46.98
N LYS A 161 15.05 -18.46 48.00
CA LYS A 161 15.42 -19.47 49.01
C LYS A 161 15.62 -20.86 48.41
N ASP A 162 14.83 -21.21 47.39
CA ASP A 162 14.97 -22.49 46.67
C ASP A 162 16.23 -22.55 45.78
N GLY A 163 17.01 -21.47 45.67
CA GLY A 163 18.25 -21.41 44.89
C GLY A 163 18.06 -21.48 43.36
N LYS A 164 16.81 -21.50 42.88
CA LYS A 164 16.48 -21.62 41.46
C LYS A 164 16.50 -20.29 40.70
N VAL A 165 16.51 -19.16 41.40
CA VAL A 165 16.45 -17.82 40.80
C VAL A 165 17.46 -16.91 41.48
N VAL A 166 18.41 -16.38 40.72
CA VAL A 166 19.39 -15.36 41.15
C VAL A 166 18.74 -13.98 41.00
N SER A 167 18.92 -13.10 41.99
CA SER A 167 18.40 -11.74 41.87
C SER A 167 19.18 -10.94 40.81
N ILE A 168 18.50 -10.06 40.09
CA ILE A 168 19.11 -9.16 39.07
C ILE A 168 20.24 -8.27 39.64
N TYR A 169 20.27 -8.08 40.97
CA TYR A 169 21.32 -7.33 41.67
C TYR A 169 22.53 -8.19 42.06
N GLU A 170 22.37 -9.51 42.15
CA GLU A 170 23.44 -10.46 42.46
C GLU A 170 24.07 -11.08 41.20
N ASP A 171 23.43 -10.93 40.05
CA ASP A 171 23.83 -11.52 38.76
C ASP A 171 25.11 -10.91 38.16
N GLY A 172 25.67 -9.84 38.76
CA GLY A 172 26.91 -9.21 38.29
C GLY A 172 26.87 -8.63 36.87
N ARG A 173 25.75 -8.75 36.14
CA ARG A 173 25.60 -8.32 34.74
C ARG A 173 25.48 -6.81 34.55
N TYR A 174 25.33 -6.06 35.65
CA TYR A 174 25.11 -4.62 35.64
C TYR A 174 26.18 -3.84 36.45
N PHE A 175 27.28 -4.50 36.84
CA PHE A 175 28.48 -3.89 37.43
C PHE A 175 29.74 -4.46 36.79
#